data_AF-A0A7I4A255-F1
#
_entry.id   AF-A0A7I4A255-F1
#
_cell.length_a   1.000
_cell.length_b   1.000
_cell.length_c   1.000
_cell.angle_alpha   90.00
_cell.angle_beta   90.00
_cell.angle_gamma   90.00
#
_symmetry.space_group_name_H-M   'P 1'
#
loop_
_entity.id
_entity.type
_entity.pdbx_description
1 polymer ?
#
loop_
_entity_poly.entity_id
_entity_poly.type
_entity_poly.pdbx_seq_one_letter_code
_entity_poly.pdbx_strand_id
1 'polypeptide(L)'
;MYYWYKKFKDAPGSEMGGFTRILHSGKADNFMDEIPTVVVDPLPDGEDRGYIVLNRPWAFVQWLRKADIPEDYILMAEPDHIFIRPLPNLATEEMPAAFKFFYIVPTENEKVLRKFFPNEKGPIANIDPIGNSPVIIKKSQLEKIAPTWSDVSIKMKDDPETDKAFGWVLEMYGYATASALHGIRHMLVKDFMLQPPWDTDLGNKYIIHYTYGCDYNMQGKLTYGKIGEWRFDKRSFTTGAPPKNLTLPPPGVPETVVTLVKMVNEATASIPGWKGGE
;
A
#
# COMPACT_ATOMS: atom_id res chain seq x y z
N MET A 1 5.21 -1.19 -9.95
CA MET A 1 5.83 0.00 -9.32
C MET A 1 7.22 0.37 -9.83
N TYR A 2 8.26 -0.48 -9.64
CA TYR A 2 9.67 -0.07 -9.80
C TYR A 2 10.05 0.52 -11.17
N TYR A 3 9.53 -0.05 -12.27
CA TYR A 3 9.69 0.52 -13.62
C TYR A 3 9.25 1.99 -13.69
N TRP A 4 8.09 2.32 -13.12
CA TRP A 4 7.55 3.68 -13.11
C TRP A 4 8.28 4.62 -12.15
N TYR A 5 8.76 4.10 -11.01
CA TYR A 5 9.67 4.84 -10.15
C TYR A 5 10.91 5.31 -10.93
N LYS A 6 11.57 4.42 -11.68
CA LYS A 6 12.76 4.77 -12.49
C LYS A 6 12.46 5.85 -13.53
N LYS A 7 11.24 5.88 -14.09
CA LYS A 7 10.81 6.89 -15.07
C LYS A 7 10.56 8.26 -14.45
N PHE A 8 10.05 8.31 -13.23
CA PHE A 8 9.57 9.55 -12.62
C PHE A 8 10.53 10.14 -11.58
N LYS A 9 11.49 9.39 -11.03
CA LYS A 9 12.34 9.86 -9.93
C LYS A 9 13.15 11.13 -10.24
N ASP A 10 13.62 11.28 -11.48
CA ASP A 10 14.46 12.40 -11.91
C ASP A 10 13.66 13.43 -12.75
N ALA A 11 12.34 13.23 -12.87
CA ALA A 11 11.49 14.13 -13.63
C ALA A 11 11.19 15.43 -12.85
N PRO A 12 10.93 16.56 -13.54
CA PRO A 12 10.65 17.83 -12.88
C PRO A 12 9.50 17.72 -11.87
N GLY A 13 9.73 18.25 -10.66
CA GLY A 13 8.76 18.21 -9.56
C GLY A 13 8.74 16.90 -8.76
N SER A 14 9.61 15.93 -9.08
CA SER A 14 9.81 14.76 -8.23
C SER A 14 10.74 15.07 -7.06
N GLU A 15 10.42 14.54 -5.89
CA GLU A 15 11.31 14.50 -4.73
C GLU A 15 11.54 13.04 -4.26
N MET A 16 11.47 12.10 -5.20
CA MET A 16 11.63 10.68 -4.91
C MET A 16 13.12 10.36 -4.74
N GLY A 17 13.50 9.85 -3.57
CA GLY A 17 14.85 9.36 -3.27
C GLY A 17 15.06 7.90 -3.69
N GLY A 18 15.77 7.15 -2.86
CA GLY A 18 16.00 5.72 -3.02
C GLY A 18 14.71 4.88 -3.05
N PHE A 19 14.82 3.67 -3.60
CA PHE A 19 13.76 2.68 -3.64
C PHE A 19 14.25 1.40 -2.98
N THR A 20 13.54 0.90 -1.96
CA THR A 20 13.84 -0.40 -1.35
C THR A 20 12.60 -1.28 -1.35
N ARG A 21 12.73 -2.49 -1.89
CA ARG A 21 11.77 -3.57 -1.66
C ARG A 21 12.15 -4.28 -0.36
N ILE A 22 11.22 -4.35 0.58
CA ILE A 22 11.41 -5.12 1.82
C ILE A 22 10.85 -6.53 1.59
N LEU A 23 11.73 -7.50 1.38
CA LEU A 23 11.36 -8.89 1.12
C LEU A 23 11.34 -9.66 2.45
N HIS A 24 10.15 -9.85 3.01
CA HIS A 24 9.94 -10.45 4.34
C HIS A 24 9.71 -11.96 4.30
N SER A 25 10.26 -12.66 3.29
CA SER A 25 10.21 -14.12 3.17
C SER A 25 11.34 -14.82 3.93
N GLY A 26 12.32 -14.07 4.45
CA GLY A 26 13.57 -14.61 4.99
C GLY A 26 14.51 -15.20 3.93
N LYS A 27 14.15 -15.16 2.64
CA LYS A 27 14.92 -15.78 1.55
C LYS A 27 15.03 -14.85 0.35
N ALA A 28 16.22 -14.77 -0.22
CA ALA A 28 16.45 -14.04 -1.46
C ALA A 28 15.60 -14.61 -2.61
N ASP A 29 15.26 -13.74 -3.57
CA ASP A 29 14.60 -14.12 -4.82
C ASP A 29 15.31 -13.49 -6.03
N ASN A 30 14.89 -13.89 -7.23
CA ASN A 30 15.53 -13.46 -8.48
C ASN A 30 15.26 -11.99 -8.84
N PHE A 31 14.32 -11.30 -8.17
CA PHE A 31 14.07 -9.89 -8.43
C PHE A 31 15.07 -8.98 -7.71
N MET A 32 15.89 -9.52 -6.80
CA MET A 32 16.93 -8.75 -6.12
C MET A 32 18.01 -8.23 -7.08
N ASP A 33 18.19 -8.89 -8.23
CA ASP A 33 19.12 -8.45 -9.27
C ASP A 33 18.65 -7.18 -9.99
N GLU A 34 17.33 -6.91 -9.97
CA GLU A 34 16.74 -5.73 -10.63
C GLU A 34 16.29 -4.66 -9.63
N ILE A 35 15.68 -5.06 -8.51
CA ILE A 35 15.04 -4.17 -7.55
C ILE A 35 15.90 -4.13 -6.29
N PRO A 36 16.41 -2.95 -5.86
CA PRO A 36 17.14 -2.85 -4.60
C PRO A 36 16.28 -3.41 -3.46
N THR A 37 16.80 -4.42 -2.78
CA THR A 37 16.02 -5.26 -1.87
C THR A 37 16.78 -5.47 -0.57
N VAL A 38 16.05 -5.39 0.55
CA VAL A 38 16.52 -5.88 1.85
C VAL A 38 15.70 -7.12 2.21
N VAL A 39 16.39 -8.23 2.46
CA VAL A 39 15.76 -9.46 2.96
C VAL A 39 15.67 -9.38 4.48
N VAL A 40 14.47 -9.60 4.98
CA VAL A 40 14.16 -9.63 6.40
C VAL A 40 13.39 -10.91 6.72
N ASP A 41 13.49 -11.35 7.97
CA ASP A 41 12.84 -12.58 8.40
C ASP A 41 11.33 -12.35 8.53
N PRO A 42 10.48 -13.35 8.26
CA PRO A 42 9.09 -13.29 8.68
C PRO A 42 9.02 -13.24 10.23
N LEU A 43 7.82 -13.03 10.75
CA LEU A 43 7.53 -13.33 12.14
C LEU A 43 7.83 -14.82 12.41
N PRO A 44 8.22 -15.18 13.66
CA PRO A 44 8.40 -16.58 14.02
C PRO A 44 7.17 -17.44 13.71
N ASP A 45 7.39 -18.72 13.45
CA ASP A 45 6.32 -19.66 13.07
C ASP A 45 5.14 -19.60 14.06
N GLY A 46 3.93 -19.36 13.54
CA GLY A 46 2.70 -19.25 14.31
C GLY A 46 2.39 -17.87 14.88
N GLU A 47 3.36 -16.95 14.92
CA GLU A 47 3.15 -15.58 15.43
C GLU A 47 2.31 -14.69 14.50
N ASP A 48 2.13 -15.10 13.23
CA ASP A 48 1.23 -14.42 12.31
C ASP A 48 -0.22 -14.94 12.37
N ARG A 49 -0.46 -16.07 13.05
CA ARG A 49 -1.77 -16.73 13.19
C ARG A 49 -2.48 -16.93 11.84
N GLY A 50 -1.70 -17.22 10.80
CA GLY A 50 -2.17 -17.37 9.42
C GLY A 50 -2.55 -16.06 8.72
N TYR A 51 -2.38 -14.91 9.38
CA TYR A 51 -2.57 -13.58 8.81
C TYR A 51 -1.22 -12.99 8.42
N ILE A 52 -0.74 -13.39 7.23
CA ILE A 52 0.59 -13.04 6.70
C ILE A 52 0.90 -11.54 6.66
N VAL A 53 -0.13 -10.68 6.72
CA VAL A 53 0.02 -9.22 6.70
C VAL A 53 0.74 -8.72 7.97
N LEU A 54 0.71 -9.47 9.09
CA LEU A 54 1.49 -9.15 10.29
C LEU A 54 3.00 -9.14 10.07
N ASN A 55 3.50 -9.81 9.03
CA ASN A 55 4.92 -9.75 8.70
C ASN A 55 5.36 -8.35 8.28
N ARG A 56 4.46 -7.48 7.81
CA ARG A 56 4.78 -6.14 7.32
C ARG A 56 5.32 -5.20 8.40
N PRO A 57 4.62 -4.93 9.52
CA PRO A 57 5.18 -4.08 10.57
C PRO A 57 6.53 -4.62 11.07
N TRP A 58 6.65 -5.94 11.21
CA TRP A 58 7.90 -6.57 11.61
C TRP A 58 9.02 -6.36 10.58
N ALA A 59 8.69 -6.42 9.29
CA ALA A 59 9.62 -6.14 8.20
C ALA A 59 10.16 -4.70 8.26
N PHE A 60 9.30 -3.71 8.57
CA PHE A 60 9.74 -2.33 8.78
C PHE A 60 10.65 -2.19 9.99
N VAL A 61 10.35 -2.85 11.12
CA VAL A 61 11.23 -2.85 12.30
C VAL A 61 12.62 -3.35 11.96
N GLN A 62 12.71 -4.46 11.22
CA GLN A 62 14.00 -5.01 10.81
C GLN A 62 14.72 -4.12 9.78
N TRP A 63 14.00 -3.62 8.77
CA TRP A 63 14.57 -2.79 7.73
C TRP A 63 15.17 -1.50 8.30
N LEU A 64 14.46 -0.79 9.18
CA LEU A 64 14.96 0.42 9.84
C LEU A 64 16.20 0.19 10.71
N ARG A 65 16.40 -1.03 11.22
CA ARG A 65 17.59 -1.41 11.99
C ARG A 65 18.78 -1.83 11.13
N LYS A 66 18.52 -2.34 9.92
CA LYS A 66 19.52 -2.98 9.05
C LYS A 66 20.00 -2.04 7.93
N ALA A 67 19.13 -1.18 7.42
CA ALA A 67 19.41 -0.36 6.24
C ALA A 67 20.04 0.98 6.61
N ASP A 68 20.99 1.42 5.78
CA ASP A 68 21.45 2.81 5.76
C ASP A 68 20.52 3.60 4.83
N ILE A 69 19.71 4.49 5.41
CA ILE A 69 18.67 5.26 4.71
C ILE A 69 19.08 6.73 4.72
N PRO A 70 19.60 7.29 3.61
CA PRO A 70 20.04 8.68 3.57
C PRO A 70 18.88 9.68 3.59
N GLU A 71 17.68 9.27 3.17
CA GLU A 71 16.50 10.15 3.14
C GLU A 71 15.92 10.42 4.54
N ASP A 72 15.37 11.62 4.70
CA ASP A 72 14.66 12.03 5.93
C ASP A 72 13.20 11.58 5.94
N TYR A 73 12.62 11.33 4.76
CA TYR A 73 11.22 10.95 4.58
C TYR A 73 11.12 9.62 3.83
N ILE A 74 10.14 8.80 4.23
CA ILE A 74 9.88 7.47 3.69
C ILE A 74 8.46 7.46 3.15
N LEU A 75 8.32 7.11 1.87
CA LEU A 75 7.04 6.69 1.30
C LEU A 75 6.86 5.19 1.53
N MET A 76 5.90 4.82 2.37
CA MET A 76 5.41 3.45 2.44
C MET A 76 4.39 3.22 1.32
N ALA A 77 4.59 2.17 0.52
CA ALA A 77 3.77 1.88 -0.66
C ALA A 77 3.54 0.36 -0.84
N GLU A 78 2.48 -0.02 -1.56
CA GLU A 78 2.16 -1.43 -1.84
C GLU A 78 2.71 -1.91 -3.20
N PRO A 79 2.95 -3.22 -3.39
CA PRO A 79 3.35 -3.78 -4.68
C PRO A 79 2.37 -3.49 -5.82
N ASP A 80 1.09 -3.30 -5.51
CA ASP A 80 0.01 -2.98 -6.45
C ASP A 80 -0.28 -1.47 -6.59
N HIS A 81 0.73 -0.64 -6.30
CA HIS A 81 0.75 0.77 -6.67
C HIS A 81 1.56 1.00 -7.95
N ILE A 82 1.09 1.94 -8.77
CA ILE A 82 1.78 2.47 -9.95
C ILE A 82 1.84 4.00 -9.82
N PHE A 83 3.05 4.56 -9.86
CA PHE A 83 3.23 6.01 -10.01
C PHE A 83 2.80 6.42 -11.41
N ILE A 84 1.94 7.44 -11.52
CA ILE A 84 1.46 7.96 -12.81
C ILE A 84 2.04 9.33 -13.18
N ARG A 85 2.84 9.91 -12.28
CA ARG A 85 3.56 11.19 -12.46
C ARG A 85 4.64 11.35 -11.39
N PRO A 86 5.52 12.36 -11.51
CA PRO A 86 6.47 12.75 -10.46
C PRO A 86 5.76 13.01 -9.13
N LEU A 87 6.32 12.51 -8.03
CA LEU A 87 5.75 12.65 -6.69
C LEU A 87 6.64 13.57 -5.84
N PRO A 88 6.16 14.75 -5.41
CA PRO A 88 6.84 15.56 -4.41
C PRO A 88 6.64 14.98 -3.00
N ASN A 89 7.39 15.48 -2.01
CA ASN A 89 7.08 15.20 -0.62
C ASN A 89 5.77 15.91 -0.23
N LEU A 90 4.73 15.13 0.01
CA LEU A 90 3.42 15.63 0.43
C LEU A 90 3.33 15.86 1.94
N ALA A 91 4.29 15.37 2.72
CA ALA A 91 4.35 15.57 4.16
C ALA A 91 4.92 16.94 4.52
N THR A 92 4.74 17.34 5.77
CA THR A 92 5.42 18.49 6.36
C THR A 92 6.37 18.03 7.47
N GLU A 93 7.13 18.98 8.00
CA GLU A 93 8.03 18.75 9.14
C GLU A 93 7.27 18.19 10.37
N GLU A 94 5.99 18.53 10.52
CA GLU A 94 5.17 18.15 11.68
C GLU A 94 4.23 16.99 11.37
N MET A 95 3.65 16.97 10.16
CA MET A 95 2.57 16.05 9.80
C MET A 95 2.94 15.17 8.60
N PRO A 96 2.99 13.84 8.79
CA PRO A 96 3.01 12.88 7.71
C PRO A 96 1.80 13.05 6.78
N ALA A 97 1.94 12.70 5.51
CA ALA A 97 0.85 12.67 4.54
C ALA A 97 0.32 11.25 4.38
N ALA A 98 -0.99 11.07 4.42
CA ALA A 98 -1.63 9.76 4.28
C ALA A 98 -2.90 9.83 3.44
N PHE A 99 -3.24 8.71 2.81
CA PHE A 99 -4.54 8.55 2.16
C PHE A 99 -5.62 8.14 3.18
N LYS A 100 -6.80 8.77 3.10
CA LYS A 100 -7.95 8.41 3.92
C LYS A 100 -8.66 7.19 3.34
N PHE A 101 -8.84 6.16 4.15
CA PHE A 101 -9.64 4.99 3.78
C PHE A 101 -11.05 5.12 4.34
N PHE A 102 -12.06 5.08 3.46
CA PHE A 102 -13.46 5.27 3.88
C PHE A 102 -13.97 4.16 4.81
N TYR A 103 -13.35 2.97 4.78
CA TYR A 103 -13.70 1.82 5.61
C TYR A 103 -12.90 1.74 6.93
N ILE A 104 -11.96 2.68 7.17
CA ILE A 104 -11.29 2.82 8.46
C ILE A 104 -11.99 3.95 9.20
N VAL A 105 -12.82 3.58 10.18
CA VAL A 105 -13.66 4.54 10.93
C VAL A 105 -13.46 4.31 12.43
N PRO A 106 -12.41 4.92 13.03
CA PRO A 106 -12.09 4.70 14.45
C PRO A 106 -13.21 5.07 15.42
N THR A 107 -14.01 6.09 15.10
CA THR A 107 -15.15 6.53 15.93
C THR A 107 -16.27 5.50 15.99
N GLU A 108 -16.47 4.70 14.93
CA GLU A 108 -17.47 3.61 14.93
C GLU A 108 -16.95 2.35 15.65
N ASN A 109 -15.64 2.28 15.89
CA ASN A 109 -14.98 1.12 16.49
C ASN A 109 -14.38 1.44 17.87
N GLU A 110 -14.86 2.50 18.53
CA GLU A 110 -14.28 3.00 19.77
C GLU A 110 -14.17 1.91 20.85
N LYS A 111 -15.26 1.16 21.09
CA LYS A 111 -15.28 0.11 22.11
C LYS A 111 -14.14 -0.90 21.94
N VAL A 112 -13.87 -1.31 20.69
CA VAL A 112 -12.80 -2.27 20.37
C VAL A 112 -11.43 -1.60 20.52
N LEU A 113 -11.28 -0.39 19.99
CA LEU A 113 -10.02 0.35 20.00
C LEU A 113 -9.57 0.79 21.40
N ARG A 114 -10.48 0.99 22.36
CA ARG A 114 -10.11 1.36 23.74
C ARG A 114 -9.26 0.31 24.47
N LYS A 115 -9.23 -0.94 24.00
CA LYS A 115 -8.29 -1.96 24.49
C LYS A 115 -6.83 -1.63 24.17
N PHE A 116 -6.58 -0.87 23.09
CA PHE A 116 -5.25 -0.55 22.57
C PHE A 116 -4.93 0.95 22.62
N PHE A 117 -5.96 1.80 22.72
CA PHE A 117 -5.88 3.25 22.90
C PHE A 117 -6.75 3.69 24.09
N PRO A 118 -6.26 3.50 25.33
CA PRO A 118 -7.01 3.82 26.56
C PRO A 118 -7.44 5.29 26.62
N ASN A 119 -8.46 5.59 27.44
CA ASN A 119 -9.03 6.93 27.55
C ASN A 119 -7.99 7.99 27.96
N GLU A 120 -6.98 7.60 28.73
CA GLU A 120 -5.90 8.48 29.19
C GLU A 120 -4.97 8.91 28.03
N LYS A 121 -5.01 8.21 26.89
CA LYS A 121 -4.27 8.58 25.67
C LYS A 121 -5.00 9.63 24.82
N GLY A 122 -6.26 9.93 25.14
CA GLY A 122 -7.04 11.00 24.53
C GLY A 122 -8.28 10.52 23.78
N PRO A 123 -8.94 11.42 23.02
CA PRO A 123 -10.15 11.10 22.26
C PRO A 123 -9.89 10.05 21.17
N ILE A 124 -10.88 9.19 20.89
CA ILE A 124 -10.75 8.16 19.83
C ILE A 124 -10.49 8.77 18.45
N ALA A 125 -10.96 10.00 18.21
CA ALA A 125 -10.71 10.77 17.00
C ALA A 125 -9.23 11.17 16.80
N ASN A 126 -8.35 10.83 17.75
CA ASN A 126 -6.91 10.93 17.57
C ASN A 126 -6.32 9.82 16.69
N ILE A 127 -7.03 8.70 16.54
CA ILE A 127 -6.69 7.68 15.56
C ILE A 127 -7.21 8.16 14.21
N ASP A 128 -6.30 8.41 13.27
CA ASP A 128 -6.67 8.88 11.93
C ASP A 128 -7.30 7.75 11.10
N PRO A 129 -8.24 8.05 10.18
CA PRO A 129 -8.92 7.06 9.33
C PRO A 129 -8.03 6.61 8.14
N ILE A 130 -6.87 6.02 8.46
CA ILE A 130 -5.80 5.70 7.51
C ILE A 130 -5.31 4.25 7.68
N GLY A 131 -4.48 3.80 6.76
CA GLY A 131 -3.56 2.67 6.96
C GLY A 131 -2.11 3.11 6.76
N ASN A 132 -1.19 2.16 6.69
CA ASN A 132 0.24 2.42 6.51
C ASN A 132 0.62 2.81 5.07
N SER A 133 -0.27 2.65 4.08
CA SER A 133 0.09 2.82 2.67
C SER A 133 -1.09 3.38 1.84
N PRO A 134 -0.87 4.41 0.99
CA PRO A 134 0.36 5.18 0.90
C PRO A 134 0.46 6.18 2.07
N VAL A 135 1.66 6.27 2.66
CA VAL A 135 2.01 7.26 3.68
C VAL A 135 3.40 7.81 3.41
N ILE A 136 3.57 9.12 3.44
CA ILE A 136 4.89 9.77 3.53
C ILE A 136 5.09 10.24 4.96
N ILE A 137 6.10 9.69 5.63
CA ILE A 137 6.39 9.93 7.05
C ILE A 137 7.89 10.18 7.22
N LYS A 138 8.27 11.01 8.19
CA LYS A 138 9.67 11.15 8.57
C LYS A 138 10.24 9.83 9.06
N LYS A 139 11.48 9.54 8.68
CA LYS A 139 12.23 8.37 9.15
C LYS A 139 12.23 8.26 10.68
N SER A 140 12.53 9.36 11.39
CA SER A 140 12.56 9.39 12.85
C SER A 140 11.20 9.13 13.51
N GLN A 141 10.10 9.54 12.88
CA GLN A 141 8.76 9.22 13.33
C GLN A 141 8.43 7.74 13.06
N LEU A 142 8.82 7.22 11.89
CA LEU A 142 8.61 5.83 11.53
C LEU A 142 9.39 4.88 12.46
N GLU A 143 10.65 5.20 12.78
CA GLU A 143 11.47 4.48 13.77
C GLU A 143 10.80 4.39 15.15
N LYS A 144 10.12 5.46 15.56
CA LYS A 144 9.38 5.52 16.82
C LYS A 144 8.13 4.63 16.80
N ILE A 145 7.37 4.64 15.71
CA ILE A 145 6.08 3.92 15.65
C ILE A 145 6.20 2.46 15.23
N ALA A 146 7.21 2.08 14.42
CA ALA A 146 7.27 0.74 13.82
C ALA A 146 7.25 -0.41 14.85
N PRO A 147 7.98 -0.34 15.99
CA PRO A 147 7.87 -1.36 17.04
C PRO A 147 6.46 -1.44 17.65
N THR A 148 5.85 -0.29 17.94
CA THR A 148 4.50 -0.22 18.52
C THR A 148 3.43 -0.69 17.52
N TRP A 149 3.60 -0.39 16.23
CA TRP A 149 2.74 -0.89 15.17
C TRP A 149 2.78 -2.42 15.13
N SER A 150 3.97 -3.03 15.15
CA SER A 150 4.12 -4.48 15.23
C SER A 150 3.41 -5.07 16.46
N ASP A 151 3.69 -4.53 17.64
CA ASP A 151 3.14 -5.03 18.90
C ASP A 151 1.62 -4.90 18.96
N VAL A 152 1.07 -3.76 18.54
CA VAL A 152 -0.37 -3.51 18.56
C VAL A 152 -1.08 -4.40 17.55
N SER A 153 -0.54 -4.57 16.33
CA SER A 153 -1.14 -5.48 15.35
C SER A 153 -1.17 -6.93 15.84
N ILE A 154 -0.12 -7.41 16.49
CA ILE A 154 -0.09 -8.75 17.11
C ILE A 154 -1.16 -8.86 18.20
N LYS A 155 -1.23 -7.90 19.13
CA LYS A 155 -2.24 -7.89 20.21
C LYS A 155 -3.66 -7.79 19.69
N MET A 156 -3.90 -7.01 18.64
CA MET A 156 -5.20 -6.94 17.97
C MET A 156 -5.57 -8.28 17.35
N LYS A 157 -4.60 -8.99 16.77
CA LYS A 157 -4.81 -10.33 16.20
C LYS A 157 -5.10 -11.38 17.28
N ASP A 158 -4.50 -11.24 18.46
CA ASP A 158 -4.71 -12.14 19.60
C ASP A 158 -6.05 -11.92 20.32
N ASP A 159 -6.68 -10.75 20.18
CA ASP A 159 -8.00 -10.46 20.74
C ASP A 159 -9.12 -10.89 19.77
N PRO A 160 -9.92 -11.92 20.09
CA PRO A 160 -10.90 -12.47 19.13
C PRO A 160 -12.01 -11.48 18.73
N GLU A 161 -12.39 -10.55 19.61
CA GLU A 161 -13.38 -9.50 19.28
C GLU A 161 -12.80 -8.52 18.27
N THR A 162 -11.53 -8.13 18.45
CA THR A 162 -10.81 -7.20 17.56
C THR A 162 -10.49 -7.84 16.22
N ASP A 163 -9.97 -9.08 16.21
CA ASP A 163 -9.70 -9.82 14.97
C ASP A 163 -10.98 -9.98 14.14
N LYS A 164 -12.08 -10.34 14.79
CA LYS A 164 -13.38 -10.41 14.12
C LYS A 164 -13.87 -9.06 13.60
N ALA A 165 -13.65 -7.98 14.35
CA ALA A 165 -14.11 -6.64 13.98
C ALA A 165 -13.34 -6.06 12.80
N PHE A 166 -12.01 -6.20 12.78
CA PHE A 166 -11.16 -5.57 11.76
C PHE A 166 -10.79 -6.51 10.61
N GLY A 167 -10.68 -7.82 10.85
CA GLY A 167 -10.36 -8.81 9.84
C GLY A 167 -9.17 -8.40 8.98
N TRP A 168 -9.41 -8.25 7.66
CA TRP A 168 -8.34 -7.98 6.69
C TRP A 168 -7.68 -6.60 6.82
N VAL A 169 -8.31 -5.63 7.49
CA VAL A 169 -7.75 -4.28 7.73
C VAL A 169 -7.12 -4.11 9.11
N LEU A 170 -6.95 -5.19 9.87
CA LEU A 170 -6.44 -5.15 11.23
C LEU A 170 -5.07 -4.48 11.34
N GLU A 171 -4.17 -4.81 10.41
CA GLU A 171 -2.83 -4.20 10.37
C GLU A 171 -2.92 -2.67 10.20
N MET A 172 -3.82 -2.19 9.33
CA MET A 172 -4.04 -0.75 9.09
C MET A 172 -4.51 -0.02 10.36
N TYR A 173 -5.44 -0.63 11.12
CA TYR A 173 -5.84 -0.10 12.43
C TYR A 173 -4.68 -0.12 13.43
N GLY A 174 -3.81 -1.13 13.36
CA GLY A 174 -2.57 -1.18 14.14
C GLY A 174 -1.64 -0.01 13.84
N TYR A 175 -1.42 0.32 12.56
CA TYR A 175 -0.62 1.48 12.15
C TYR A 175 -1.22 2.80 12.67
N ALA A 176 -2.51 3.00 12.45
CA ALA A 176 -3.21 4.21 12.86
C ALA A 176 -3.20 4.38 14.40
N THR A 177 -3.38 3.27 15.12
CA THR A 177 -3.36 3.25 16.60
C THR A 177 -1.96 3.51 17.14
N ALA A 178 -0.92 2.89 16.57
CA ALA A 178 0.48 3.14 16.94
C ALA A 178 0.86 4.61 16.71
N SER A 179 0.45 5.19 15.59
CA SER A 179 0.65 6.61 15.31
C SER A 179 0.02 7.50 16.39
N ALA A 180 -1.25 7.23 16.74
CA ALA A 180 -1.96 7.98 17.77
C ALA A 180 -1.33 7.83 19.17
N LEU A 181 -0.87 6.62 19.53
CA LEU A 181 -0.17 6.35 20.80
C LEU A 181 1.11 7.19 20.95
N HIS A 182 1.73 7.56 19.83
CA HIS A 182 2.94 8.38 19.78
C HIS A 182 2.68 9.86 19.50
N GLY A 183 1.40 10.27 19.43
CA GLY A 183 0.98 11.65 19.19
C GLY A 183 1.15 12.12 17.75
N ILE A 184 1.31 11.21 16.78
CA ILE A 184 1.52 11.54 15.37
C ILE A 184 0.17 11.62 14.66
N ARG A 185 -0.13 12.77 14.06
CA ARG A 185 -1.33 13.05 13.27
C ARG A 185 -0.98 13.24 11.80
N HIS A 186 -1.85 12.77 10.92
CA HIS A 186 -1.61 12.79 9.48
C HIS A 186 -2.42 13.87 8.76
N MET A 187 -1.79 14.51 7.78
CA MET A 187 -2.49 15.26 6.76
C MET A 187 -3.16 14.29 5.78
N LEU A 188 -4.49 14.38 5.66
CA LEU A 188 -5.25 13.53 4.76
C LEU A 188 -5.22 14.10 3.34
N VAL A 189 -4.46 13.46 2.46
CA VAL A 189 -4.28 13.92 1.08
C VAL A 189 -5.22 13.17 0.14
N LYS A 190 -6.31 13.82 -0.25
CA LYS A 190 -7.36 13.24 -1.11
C LYS A 190 -6.81 12.76 -2.46
N ASP A 191 -5.88 13.50 -3.04
CA ASP A 191 -5.30 13.18 -4.34
C ASP A 191 -4.02 12.33 -4.25
N PHE A 192 -3.74 11.69 -3.12
CA PHE A 192 -2.53 10.87 -3.00
C PHE A 192 -2.60 9.64 -3.94
N MET A 193 -3.73 8.95 -3.97
CA MET A 193 -3.96 7.81 -4.85
C MET A 193 -5.40 7.73 -5.36
N LEU A 194 -5.62 6.87 -6.36
CA LEU A 194 -6.94 6.42 -6.82
C LEU A 194 -7.02 4.89 -6.87
N GLN A 195 -8.25 4.39 -6.83
CA GLN A 195 -8.59 2.96 -6.79
C GLN A 195 -9.59 2.64 -7.93
N PRO A 196 -9.11 2.25 -9.12
CA PRO A 196 -10.00 1.78 -10.17
C PRO A 196 -10.61 0.42 -9.76
N PRO A 197 -11.84 0.10 -10.18
CA PRO A 197 -12.68 0.85 -11.11
C PRO A 197 -13.55 1.96 -10.46
N TRP A 198 -13.42 2.18 -9.15
CA TRP A 198 -14.30 3.07 -8.39
C TRP A 198 -14.00 4.55 -8.62
N ASP A 199 -12.72 4.91 -8.64
CA ASP A 199 -12.29 6.23 -9.06
C ASP A 199 -12.19 6.27 -10.59
N THR A 200 -12.94 7.17 -11.22
CA THR A 200 -13.10 7.22 -12.68
C THR A 200 -12.26 8.30 -13.37
N ASP A 201 -11.73 9.26 -12.61
CA ASP A 201 -10.95 10.39 -13.08
C ASP A 201 -9.50 10.32 -12.54
N LEU A 202 -8.52 10.55 -13.42
CA LEU A 202 -7.12 10.62 -13.02
C LEU A 202 -6.83 11.90 -12.23
N GLY A 203 -7.39 13.04 -12.65
CA GLY A 203 -7.16 14.35 -12.05
C GLY A 203 -5.70 14.62 -11.67
N ASN A 204 -5.50 15.14 -10.45
CA ASN A 204 -4.18 15.48 -9.90
C ASN A 204 -3.49 14.36 -9.11
N LYS A 205 -3.92 13.10 -9.28
CA LYS A 205 -3.51 11.99 -8.41
C LYS A 205 -2.16 11.38 -8.75
N TYR A 206 -1.43 10.88 -7.76
CA TYR A 206 -0.05 10.41 -7.99
C TYR A 206 0.07 8.90 -8.21
N ILE A 207 -0.81 8.12 -7.59
CA ILE A 207 -0.71 6.66 -7.56
C ILE A 207 -2.02 6.03 -8.03
N ILE A 208 -1.92 5.02 -8.90
CA ILE A 208 -2.99 4.05 -9.13
C ILE A 208 -2.76 2.85 -8.20
N HIS A 209 -3.73 2.56 -7.34
CA HIS A 209 -3.77 1.36 -6.49
C HIS A 209 -4.73 0.33 -7.11
N TYR A 210 -4.21 -0.66 -7.84
CA TYR A 210 -5.00 -1.63 -8.60
C TYR A 210 -5.45 -2.84 -7.78
N THR A 211 -6.07 -2.57 -6.62
CA THR A 211 -6.48 -3.63 -5.68
C THR A 211 -7.75 -4.37 -6.09
N TYR A 212 -8.67 -3.70 -6.77
CA TYR A 212 -9.97 -4.24 -7.19
C TYR A 212 -9.90 -4.82 -8.61
N GLY A 213 -10.65 -5.91 -8.83
CA GLY A 213 -10.90 -6.43 -10.17
C GLY A 213 -11.71 -5.43 -10.99
N CYS A 214 -11.27 -5.21 -12.22
CA CYS A 214 -11.92 -4.37 -13.22
C CYS A 214 -12.62 -5.27 -14.23
N ASP A 215 -13.89 -5.59 -13.98
CA ASP A 215 -14.71 -6.48 -14.82
C ASP A 215 -15.75 -5.68 -15.59
N TYR A 216 -15.74 -5.76 -16.91
CA TYR A 216 -16.64 -5.00 -17.78
C TYR A 216 -17.26 -5.88 -18.86
N ASN A 217 -18.48 -5.54 -19.27
CA ASN A 217 -19.04 -6.05 -20.52
C ASN A 217 -18.47 -5.27 -21.71
N MET A 218 -18.70 -5.77 -22.93
CA MET A 218 -18.19 -5.13 -24.15
C MET A 218 -18.82 -3.76 -24.49
N GLN A 219 -19.86 -3.36 -23.75
CA GLN A 219 -20.45 -2.01 -23.81
C GLN A 219 -19.85 -1.05 -22.76
N GLY A 220 -18.78 -1.45 -22.06
CA GLY A 220 -18.09 -0.62 -21.08
C GLY A 220 -18.80 -0.50 -19.73
N LYS A 221 -19.78 -1.36 -19.43
CA LYS A 221 -20.49 -1.37 -18.14
C LYS A 221 -19.81 -2.32 -17.16
N LEU A 222 -19.55 -1.83 -15.95
CA LEU A 222 -18.96 -2.61 -14.86
C LEU A 222 -19.87 -3.78 -14.47
N THR A 223 -19.33 -4.99 -14.38
CA THR A 223 -20.05 -6.22 -14.00
C THR A 223 -19.67 -6.64 -12.58
N TYR A 224 -20.15 -5.91 -11.57
CA TYR A 224 -19.82 -6.16 -10.17
C TYR A 224 -20.13 -7.60 -9.73
N GLY A 225 -19.16 -8.25 -9.08
CA GLY A 225 -19.30 -9.59 -8.53
C GLY A 225 -19.31 -10.72 -9.57
N LYS A 226 -19.02 -10.44 -10.84
CA LYS A 226 -18.96 -11.42 -11.92
C LYS A 226 -17.73 -11.18 -12.79
N ILE A 227 -17.18 -12.26 -13.36
CA ILE A 227 -16.14 -12.15 -14.37
C ILE A 227 -16.75 -11.47 -15.60
N GLY A 228 -16.18 -10.33 -15.98
CA GLY A 228 -16.59 -9.56 -17.14
C GLY A 228 -16.14 -10.19 -18.46
N GLU A 229 -16.72 -9.75 -19.57
CA GLU A 229 -16.27 -10.13 -20.92
C GLU A 229 -14.86 -9.57 -21.20
N TRP A 230 -14.58 -8.37 -20.65
CA TRP A 230 -13.24 -7.83 -20.50
C TRP A 230 -12.88 -7.75 -19.01
N ARG A 231 -11.64 -8.11 -18.65
CA ARG A 231 -11.19 -8.13 -17.25
C ARG A 231 -9.73 -7.72 -17.11
N PHE A 232 -9.47 -6.92 -16.08
CA PHE A 232 -8.15 -6.82 -15.45
C PHE A 232 -8.28 -7.06 -13.94
N ASP A 233 -7.68 -8.13 -13.43
CA ASP A 233 -7.53 -8.36 -11.98
C ASP A 233 -6.16 -8.98 -11.73
N LYS A 234 -5.38 -8.39 -10.81
CA LYS A 234 -4.06 -8.90 -10.43
C LYS A 234 -4.12 -10.35 -9.94
N ARG A 235 -5.25 -10.79 -9.38
CA ARG A 235 -5.47 -12.16 -8.90
C ARG A 235 -5.54 -13.19 -10.03
N SER A 236 -5.70 -12.74 -11.28
CA SER A 236 -5.56 -13.61 -12.46
C SER A 236 -4.11 -13.93 -12.81
N PHE A 237 -3.14 -13.34 -12.12
CA PHE A 237 -1.70 -13.48 -12.40
C PHE A 237 -0.92 -13.93 -11.14
N THR A 238 -1.52 -14.80 -10.32
CA THR A 238 -0.87 -15.30 -9.09
C THR A 238 0.18 -16.37 -9.33
N THR A 239 0.13 -17.03 -10.49
CA THR A 239 1.05 -18.13 -10.86
C THR A 239 2.14 -17.70 -11.85
N GLY A 240 2.16 -16.43 -12.25
CA GLY A 240 3.11 -15.95 -13.25
C GLY A 240 2.89 -14.50 -13.64
N ALA A 241 3.84 -13.92 -14.37
CA ALA A 241 3.76 -12.51 -14.78
C ALA A 241 2.61 -12.27 -15.78
N PRO A 242 1.94 -11.10 -15.77
CA PRO A 242 0.92 -10.80 -16.78
C PRO A 242 1.52 -10.83 -18.20
N PRO A 243 0.74 -11.28 -19.20
CA PRO A 243 1.20 -11.32 -20.58
C PRO A 243 1.47 -9.92 -21.12
N LYS A 244 2.35 -9.83 -22.11
CA LYS A 244 2.53 -8.60 -22.89
C LYS A 244 1.26 -8.32 -23.69
N ASN A 245 1.02 -7.04 -23.97
CA ASN A 245 -0.08 -6.59 -24.84
C ASN A 245 -1.46 -7.04 -24.34
N LEU A 246 -1.76 -6.81 -23.06
CA LEU A 246 -3.10 -6.93 -22.53
C LEU A 246 -4.09 -6.14 -23.40
N THR A 247 -5.25 -6.72 -23.65
CA THR A 247 -6.31 -6.07 -24.42
C THR A 247 -6.74 -4.79 -23.69
N LEU A 248 -6.84 -3.69 -24.44
CA LEU A 248 -7.41 -2.46 -23.88
C LEU A 248 -8.89 -2.68 -23.55
N PRO A 249 -9.42 -2.03 -22.51
CA PRO A 249 -10.83 -2.13 -22.19
C PRO A 249 -11.72 -1.55 -23.30
N PRO A 250 -12.98 -2.01 -23.41
CA PRO A 250 -13.92 -1.52 -24.43
C PRO A 250 -14.24 -0.03 -24.25
N PRO A 251 -14.76 0.65 -25.30
CA PRO A 251 -15.25 2.03 -25.17
C PRO A 251 -16.26 2.18 -24.03
N GLY A 252 -16.17 3.30 -23.30
CA GLY A 252 -17.03 3.59 -22.14
C GLY A 252 -16.45 3.20 -20.79
N VAL A 253 -15.34 2.44 -20.76
CA VAL A 253 -14.61 2.16 -19.52
C VAL A 253 -13.85 3.41 -19.04
N PRO A 254 -13.81 3.71 -17.72
CA PRO A 254 -13.15 4.90 -17.18
C PRO A 254 -11.68 5.05 -17.56
N GLU A 255 -11.23 6.30 -17.65
CA GLU A 255 -9.84 6.66 -18.01
C GLU A 255 -8.82 6.02 -17.07
N THR A 256 -9.15 5.91 -15.80
CA THR A 256 -8.28 5.31 -14.76
C THR A 256 -7.95 3.85 -15.05
N VAL A 257 -8.93 3.06 -15.51
CA VAL A 257 -8.75 1.65 -15.92
C VAL A 257 -7.98 1.57 -17.23
N VAL A 258 -8.32 2.42 -18.21
CA VAL A 258 -7.61 2.49 -19.50
C VAL A 258 -6.13 2.78 -19.27
N THR A 259 -5.84 3.74 -18.38
CA THR A 259 -4.47 4.18 -18.04
C THR A 259 -3.71 3.09 -17.33
N LEU A 260 -4.32 2.43 -16.34
CA LEU A 260 -3.73 1.26 -15.68
C LEU A 260 -3.26 0.22 -16.70
N VAL A 261 -4.12 -0.19 -17.63
CA VAL A 261 -3.80 -1.23 -18.62
C VAL A 261 -2.72 -0.76 -19.59
N LYS A 262 -2.78 0.50 -20.07
CA LYS A 262 -1.73 1.09 -20.91
C LYS A 262 -0.38 1.07 -20.21
N MET A 263 -0.35 1.41 -18.91
CA MET A 263 0.89 1.44 -18.14
C MET A 263 1.44 0.05 -17.84
N VAL A 264 0.60 -0.94 -17.62
CA VAL A 264 1.05 -2.34 -17.55
C VAL A 264 1.61 -2.78 -18.90
N ASN A 265 0.95 -2.47 -20.01
CA ASN A 265 1.44 -2.79 -21.35
C ASN A 265 2.79 -2.14 -21.66
N GLU A 266 2.98 -0.87 -21.33
CA GLU A 266 4.27 -0.21 -21.54
C GLU A 266 5.38 -0.86 -20.72
N ALA A 267 5.12 -1.11 -19.43
CA ALA A 267 6.11 -1.72 -18.55
C ALA A 267 6.50 -3.13 -19.03
N THR A 268 5.52 -3.99 -19.33
CA THR A 268 5.76 -5.36 -19.81
C THR A 268 6.43 -5.41 -21.19
N ALA A 269 6.22 -4.41 -22.05
CA ALA A 269 6.93 -4.29 -23.31
C ALA A 269 8.40 -3.85 -23.13
N SER A 270 8.66 -3.03 -22.11
CA SER A 270 9.95 -2.35 -21.92
C SER A 270 10.91 -3.07 -20.96
N ILE A 271 10.40 -3.90 -20.04
CA ILE A 271 11.24 -4.65 -19.11
C ILE A 271 11.95 -5.79 -19.88
N PRO A 272 13.30 -5.81 -19.93
CA PRO A 272 14.05 -6.86 -20.60
C PRO A 272 13.74 -8.23 -20.01
N GLY A 273 13.62 -9.24 -20.87
CA GLY A 273 13.36 -10.62 -20.41
C GLY A 273 11.97 -10.85 -19.82
N TRP A 274 11.02 -9.91 -19.95
CA TRP A 274 9.65 -10.13 -19.48
C TRP A 274 8.99 -11.31 -20.21
N LYS A 275 8.76 -12.42 -19.49
CA LYS A 275 8.09 -13.62 -19.97
C LYS A 275 6.68 -13.66 -19.41
N GLY A 276 5.71 -13.37 -20.25
CA GLY A 276 4.30 -13.39 -19.86
C GLY A 276 3.79 -14.83 -19.67
N GLY A 277 3.05 -15.07 -18.59
CA GLY A 277 2.40 -16.36 -18.33
C GLY A 277 3.31 -17.47 -17.78
N GLU A 278 4.58 -17.16 -17.50
CA GLU A 278 5.52 -18.01 -16.74
C GLU A 278 5.61 -17.57 -15.27
#